data_AF-A0A2V1DBZ0-F1
#
_entry.id   AF-A0A2V1DBZ0-F1
#
_cell.length_a   1.000
_cell.length_b   1.000
_cell.length_c   1.000
_cell.angle_alpha   90.00
_cell.angle_beta   90.00
_cell.angle_gamma   90.00
#
_symmetry.space_group_name_H-M   'P 1'
#
loop_
_entity.id
_entity.type
_entity.pdbx_description
1 polymer ?
#
loop_
_entity_poly.entity_id
_entity_poly.type
_entity_poly.pdbx_seq_one_letter_code
_entity_poly.pdbx_strand_id
1 'polypeptide(L)'
;MRLEIQRYSGPVAKYSAQYIFAHNFITPTFIEEQKNKPDLTKRLEGITGDLKELEKRFPYVEKIALEIVESVARGDFAIMDGRFEPQACWAVSIGSSPKRGLGLWDTLLALLMAIVFPFIRHCWEKECRGEALRHKE
;
A
#
# COMPACT_ATOMS: atom_id res chain seq x y z
N MET A 1 -11.04 13.31 -9.03
CA MET A 1 -11.65 11.96 -9.03
C MET A 1 -12.92 11.83 -8.18
N ARG A 2 -12.94 11.77 -6.84
CA ARG A 2 -14.24 11.62 -6.12
C ARG A 2 -15.20 12.80 -6.30
N LEU A 3 -14.69 14.04 -6.23
CA LEU A 3 -15.49 15.24 -6.48
C LEU A 3 -16.10 15.26 -7.88
N GLU A 4 -15.35 14.74 -8.85
CA GLU A 4 -15.77 14.61 -10.24
C GLU A 4 -16.87 13.55 -10.40
N ILE A 5 -16.71 12.40 -9.75
CA ILE A 5 -17.73 11.34 -9.71
C ILE A 5 -19.02 11.81 -9.06
N GLN A 6 -18.93 12.61 -7.99
CA GLN A 6 -20.09 13.23 -7.35
C GLN A 6 -20.79 14.21 -8.29
N ARG A 7 -20.02 15.02 -9.04
CA ARG A 7 -20.56 15.95 -10.04
C ARG A 7 -21.32 15.24 -11.16
N TYR A 8 -20.85 14.07 -11.60
CA TYR A 8 -21.48 13.31 -12.68
C TYR A 8 -22.55 12.32 -12.21
N SER A 9 -22.70 12.11 -10.90
CA SER A 9 -23.76 11.29 -10.34
C SER A 9 -25.07 12.09 -10.22
N GLY A 10 -26.19 11.49 -10.63
CA GLY A 10 -27.49 12.15 -10.65
C GLY A 10 -28.67 11.17 -10.56
N PRO A 11 -29.91 11.61 -10.88
CA PRO A 11 -31.11 10.78 -10.78
C PRO A 11 -31.12 9.56 -11.71
N VAL A 12 -30.39 9.65 -12.83
CA VAL A 12 -30.37 8.61 -13.88
C VAL A 12 -29.23 7.62 -13.69
N ALA A 13 -28.07 8.07 -13.18
CA ALA A 13 -26.89 7.24 -13.03
C ALA A 13 -26.13 7.61 -11.76
N LYS A 14 -25.66 6.58 -11.04
CA LYS A 14 -24.76 6.72 -9.90
C LYS A 14 -23.43 6.10 -10.25
N TYR A 15 -22.37 6.86 -10.03
CA TYR A 15 -21.00 6.40 -10.24
C TYR A 15 -20.29 6.27 -8.90
N SER A 16 -19.39 5.29 -8.82
CA SER A 16 -18.48 5.10 -7.70
C SER A 16 -17.09 4.76 -8.23
N ALA A 17 -16.06 5.28 -7.58
CA ALA A 17 -14.71 4.79 -7.75
C ALA A 17 -14.16 4.35 -6.41
N GLN A 18 -13.32 3.34 -6.48
CA GLN A 18 -12.69 2.71 -5.34
C GLN A 18 -11.20 2.59 -5.68
N TYR A 19 -10.37 2.96 -4.73
CA TYR A 19 -8.92 2.91 -4.86
C TYR A 19 -8.40 1.70 -4.09
N ILE A 20 -7.88 0.73 -4.82
CA ILE A 20 -7.38 -0.52 -4.23
C ILE A 20 -5.87 -0.42 -4.07
N PHE A 21 -5.42 -0.36 -2.83
CA PHE A 21 -4.03 -0.45 -2.44
C PHE A 21 -3.76 -1.83 -1.86
N ALA A 22 -3.53 -2.78 -2.77
CA ALA A 22 -3.09 -4.10 -2.36
C ALA A 22 -1.61 -4.03 -1.90
N HIS A 23 -1.30 -4.67 -0.78
CA HIS A 23 0.08 -4.88 -0.36
C HIS A 23 0.74 -5.96 -1.25
N ASN A 24 1.97 -6.38 -0.95
CA ASN A 24 2.61 -7.52 -1.61
C ASN A 24 1.84 -8.83 -1.39
N PHE A 25 1.30 -9.44 -2.44
CA PHE A 25 0.67 -10.76 -2.38
C PHE A 25 1.32 -11.70 -3.39
N ILE A 26 1.28 -13.00 -3.11
CA ILE A 26 1.95 -13.99 -3.92
C ILE A 26 1.13 -14.25 -5.19
N THR A 27 1.79 -14.01 -6.31
CA THR A 27 1.34 -14.33 -7.68
C THR A 27 2.49 -14.96 -8.45
N PRO A 28 2.23 -15.61 -9.59
CA PRO A 28 3.30 -16.04 -10.50
C PRO A 28 4.22 -14.87 -10.89
N THR A 29 3.67 -13.68 -11.12
CA THR A 29 4.43 -12.47 -11.44
C THR A 29 5.31 -12.01 -10.27
N PHE A 30 4.80 -12.06 -9.04
CA PHE A 30 5.60 -11.75 -7.84
C PHE A 30 6.82 -12.66 -7.74
N ILE A 31 6.64 -13.97 -7.95
CA ILE A 31 7.75 -14.96 -7.90
C ILE A 31 8.79 -14.67 -8.99
N GLU A 32 8.35 -14.33 -10.20
CA GLU A 32 9.26 -13.97 -11.30
C GLU A 32 10.01 -12.66 -11.02
N GLU A 33 9.32 -11.65 -10.49
CA GLU A 33 9.89 -10.36 -10.12
C GLU A 33 11.00 -10.53 -9.06
N GLN A 34 10.83 -11.44 -8.09
CA GLN A 34 11.85 -11.71 -7.07
C GLN A 34 13.19 -12.14 -7.67
N LYS A 35 13.22 -12.76 -8.86
CA LYS A 35 14.48 -13.22 -9.47
C LYS A 35 15.38 -12.06 -9.88
N ASN A 36 14.78 -10.95 -10.30
CA ASN A 36 15.50 -9.82 -10.89
C ASN A 36 15.50 -8.57 -9.98
N LYS A 37 14.70 -8.57 -8.91
CA LYS A 37 14.61 -7.43 -8.00
C LYS A 37 15.94 -7.24 -7.21
N PRO A 38 16.49 -6.01 -7.15
CA PRO A 38 17.70 -5.72 -6.38
C PRO A 38 17.56 -6.07 -4.90
N ASP A 39 18.67 -6.48 -4.27
CA ASP A 39 18.67 -6.95 -2.88
C ASP A 39 18.30 -5.86 -1.88
N LEU A 40 18.70 -4.59 -2.10
CA LEU A 40 18.22 -3.50 -1.24
C LEU A 40 16.71 -3.34 -1.33
N THR A 41 16.13 -3.37 -2.53
CA THR A 41 14.67 -3.30 -2.71
C THR A 41 13.99 -4.43 -1.95
N LYS A 42 14.52 -5.65 -2.03
CA LYS A 42 13.99 -6.80 -1.28
C LYS A 42 14.01 -6.59 0.24
N ARG A 43 15.10 -6.02 0.76
CA ARG A 43 15.23 -5.70 2.20
C ARG A 43 14.25 -4.62 2.64
N LEU A 44 14.14 -3.55 1.86
CA LEU A 44 13.25 -2.42 2.18
C LEU A 44 11.76 -2.83 2.14
N GLU A 45 11.39 -3.69 1.20
CA GLU A 45 10.04 -4.24 1.10
C GLU A 45 9.78 -5.41 2.07
N GLY A 46 10.79 -5.86 2.82
CA GLY A 46 10.66 -6.98 3.77
C GLY A 46 10.39 -8.33 3.10
N ILE A 47 10.83 -8.51 1.86
CA ILE A 47 10.61 -9.69 1.00
C ILE A 47 11.89 -10.51 0.82
N THR A 48 12.87 -10.37 1.72
CA THR A 48 14.00 -11.29 1.80
C THR A 48 13.58 -12.64 2.37
N GLY A 49 14.21 -13.71 1.90
CA GLY A 49 13.90 -15.08 2.32
C GLY A 49 13.53 -15.97 1.15
N ASP A 50 13.33 -17.25 1.43
CA ASP A 50 12.80 -18.19 0.45
C ASP A 50 11.28 -18.04 0.29
N LEU A 51 10.70 -18.72 -0.71
CA LEU A 51 9.26 -18.65 -0.96
C LEU A 51 8.44 -19.12 0.25
N LYS A 52 8.91 -20.13 1.00
CA LYS A 52 8.21 -20.65 2.19
C LYS A 52 8.18 -19.64 3.33
N GLU A 53 9.22 -18.82 3.48
CA GLU A 53 9.24 -17.72 4.43
C GLU A 53 8.35 -16.55 4.00
N LEU A 54 8.23 -16.32 2.69
CA LEU A 54 7.33 -15.31 2.14
C LEU A 54 5.86 -15.72 2.27
N GLU A 55 5.53 -16.98 2.07
CA GLU A 55 4.17 -17.56 2.24
C GLU A 55 3.62 -17.36 3.67
N LYS A 56 4.50 -17.28 4.67
CA LYS A 56 4.09 -16.99 6.06
C LYS A 56 3.69 -15.53 6.29
N ARG A 57 4.16 -14.62 5.44
CA ARG A 57 4.01 -13.15 5.60
C ARG A 57 3.05 -12.53 4.61
N PHE A 58 2.98 -13.10 3.42
CA PHE A 58 2.21 -12.57 2.30
C PHE A 58 1.15 -13.59 1.88
N PRO A 59 -0.13 -13.18 1.80
CA PRO A 59 -1.18 -14.05 1.32
C PRO A 59 -1.07 -14.26 -0.19
N TYR A 60 -1.71 -15.31 -0.69
CA TYR A 60 -1.90 -15.52 -2.11
C TYR A 60 -3.06 -14.68 -2.66
N VAL A 61 -3.06 -14.52 -3.99
CA VAL A 61 -4.04 -13.71 -4.73
C VAL A 61 -5.49 -14.11 -4.48
N GLU A 62 -5.79 -15.39 -4.26
CA GLU A 62 -7.16 -15.87 -4.06
C GLU A 62 -7.78 -15.26 -2.80
N LYS A 63 -6.98 -15.08 -1.75
CA LYS A 63 -7.42 -14.44 -0.51
C LYS A 63 -7.67 -12.93 -0.72
N ILE A 64 -6.75 -12.25 -1.39
CA ILE A 64 -6.83 -10.79 -1.61
C ILE A 64 -7.97 -10.43 -2.57
N ALA A 65 -8.22 -11.25 -3.58
CA ALA A 65 -9.34 -11.04 -4.49
C ALA A 65 -10.69 -11.02 -3.76
N LEU A 66 -10.90 -11.94 -2.81
CA LEU A 66 -12.11 -11.98 -2.00
C LEU A 66 -12.25 -10.74 -1.12
N GLU A 67 -11.19 -10.34 -0.43
CA GLU A 67 -11.18 -9.13 0.42
C GLU A 67 -11.49 -7.85 -0.38
N ILE A 68 -10.96 -7.76 -1.61
CA ILE A 68 -11.27 -6.65 -2.52
C ILE A 68 -12.76 -6.65 -2.89
N VAL A 69 -13.32 -7.79 -3.32
CA VAL A 69 -14.72 -7.90 -3.73
C VAL A 69 -15.66 -7.56 -2.58
N GLU A 70 -15.38 -8.03 -1.37
CA GLU A 70 -16.16 -7.70 -0.17
C GLU A 70 -16.10 -6.20 0.15
N SER A 71 -14.92 -5.59 0.03
CA SER A 71 -14.73 -4.15 0.27
C SER A 71 -15.43 -3.29 -0.80
N VAL A 72 -15.40 -3.74 -2.04
CA VAL A 72 -16.15 -3.14 -3.16
C VAL A 72 -17.64 -3.16 -2.85
N ALA A 73 -18.17 -4.30 -2.36
CA ALA A 73 -19.57 -4.47 -2.02
C ALA A 73 -20.01 -3.58 -0.84
N ARG A 74 -19.11 -3.28 0.10
CA ARG A 74 -19.36 -2.31 1.19
C ARG A 74 -19.38 -0.85 0.74
N GLY A 75 -18.88 -0.55 -0.46
CA GLY A 75 -18.79 0.81 -0.99
C GLY A 75 -17.62 1.62 -0.43
N ASP A 76 -16.57 0.95 0.04
CA ASP A 76 -15.39 1.60 0.60
C ASP A 76 -14.62 2.38 -0.48
N PHE A 77 -14.31 3.66 -0.22
CA PHE A 77 -13.61 4.51 -1.20
C PHE A 77 -12.13 4.13 -1.37
N ALA A 78 -11.46 3.77 -0.27
CA ALA A 78 -10.07 3.31 -0.26
C ALA A 78 -10.03 1.92 0.37
N ILE A 79 -9.69 0.93 -0.45
CA ILE A 79 -9.61 -0.48 -0.11
C ILE A 79 -8.14 -0.80 0.13
N MET A 80 -7.83 -1.29 1.31
CA MET A 80 -6.51 -1.74 1.70
C MET A 80 -6.67 -2.87 2.70
N ASP A 81 -5.69 -3.77 2.76
CA ASP A 81 -5.65 -4.81 3.78
C ASP A 81 -5.63 -4.21 5.19
N GLY A 82 -6.15 -4.95 6.16
CA GLY A 82 -6.18 -4.60 7.59
C GLY A 82 -4.80 -4.53 8.24
N ARG A 83 -3.71 -4.86 7.53
CA ARG A 83 -2.34 -4.61 7.98
C ARG A 83 -2.04 -3.13 8.23
N PHE A 84 -1.05 -2.87 9.07
CA PHE A 84 -0.70 -1.51 9.48
C PHE A 84 0.00 -0.72 8.36
N GLU A 85 0.91 -1.34 7.62
CA GLU A 85 1.78 -0.67 6.65
C GLU A 85 1.00 0.01 5.51
N PRO A 86 0.04 -0.66 4.84
CA PRO A 86 -0.77 -0.02 3.79
C PRO A 86 -1.61 1.15 4.35
N GLN A 87 -2.10 1.02 5.58
CA GLN A 87 -2.89 2.05 6.25
C GLN A 87 -2.04 3.27 6.61
N ALA A 88 -0.82 3.05 7.09
CA ALA A 88 0.15 4.10 7.38
C ALA A 88 0.58 4.82 6.08
N CYS A 89 0.88 4.08 5.02
CA CYS A 89 1.17 4.64 3.70
C CYS A 89 0.01 5.48 3.16
N TRP A 90 -1.22 4.99 3.27
CA TRP A 90 -2.42 5.75 2.89
C TRP A 90 -2.51 7.06 3.69
N ALA A 91 -2.32 7.02 5.01
CA ALA A 91 -2.43 8.20 5.85
C ALA A 91 -1.43 9.31 5.49
N VAL A 92 -0.22 8.95 5.04
CA VAL A 92 0.78 9.91 4.52
C VAL A 92 0.40 10.42 3.14
N SER A 93 -0.19 9.56 2.31
CA SER A 93 -0.44 9.83 0.89
C SER A 93 -1.83 10.43 0.61
N ILE A 94 -2.67 10.54 1.63
CA ILE A 94 -4.09 10.87 1.47
C ILE A 94 -4.29 12.25 0.83
N GLY A 95 -3.47 13.24 1.18
CA GLY A 95 -3.57 14.60 0.67
C GLY A 95 -4.99 15.16 0.85
N SER A 96 -5.61 15.60 -0.26
CA SER A 96 -7.00 16.08 -0.30
C SER A 96 -8.04 14.96 -0.50
N SER A 97 -7.62 13.70 -0.47
CA SER A 97 -8.51 12.57 -0.62
C SER A 97 -9.42 12.41 0.60
N PRO A 98 -10.65 11.90 0.40
CA PRO A 98 -11.56 11.58 1.49
C PRO A 98 -10.96 10.58 2.47
N LYS A 99 -11.16 10.86 3.76
CA LYS A 99 -10.84 9.91 4.83
C LYS A 99 -11.86 8.76 4.87
N ARG A 100 -11.41 7.60 5.35
CA ARG A 100 -12.22 6.39 5.57
C ARG A 100 -13.17 6.62 6.75
N GLY A 101 -14.46 6.29 6.58
CA GLY A 101 -15.49 6.50 7.60
C GLY A 101 -15.56 7.96 8.09
N LEU A 102 -15.49 8.16 9.41
CA LEU A 102 -15.40 9.49 10.03
C LEU A 102 -14.00 10.12 9.97
N GLY A 103 -13.01 9.36 9.48
CA GLY A 103 -11.64 9.83 9.30
C GLY A 103 -10.81 9.98 10.58
N LEU A 104 -11.30 9.53 11.73
CA LEU A 104 -10.55 9.54 12.98
C LEU A 104 -9.25 8.73 12.86
N TRP A 105 -9.35 7.50 12.36
CA TRP A 105 -8.21 6.61 12.20
C TRP A 105 -7.16 7.17 11.23
N ASP A 106 -7.59 7.66 10.07
CA ASP A 106 -6.69 8.30 9.09
C ASP A 106 -6.01 9.54 9.66
N THR A 107 -6.71 10.31 10.50
CA THR A 107 -6.12 11.51 11.14
C THR A 107 -5.07 11.13 12.18
N LEU A 108 -5.35 10.13 13.01
CA LEU A 108 -4.40 9.64 14.01
C LEU A 108 -3.15 9.07 13.35
N LEU A 109 -3.32 8.23 12.32
CA LEU A 109 -2.21 7.69 11.54
C LEU A 109 -1.43 8.79 10.82
N ALA A 110 -2.09 9.81 10.26
CA ALA A 110 -1.39 10.90 9.59
C ALA A 110 -0.53 11.70 10.58
N LEU A 111 -1.01 11.96 11.79
CA LEU A 111 -0.24 12.62 12.84
C LEU A 111 0.96 11.77 13.28
N LEU A 112 0.73 10.47 13.52
CA LEU A 112 1.80 9.53 13.86
C LEU A 112 2.87 9.50 12.77
N MET A 113 2.45 9.38 11.51
CA MET A 113 3.37 9.31 10.39
C MET A 113 4.07 10.63 10.11
N ALA A 114 3.46 11.79 10.39
CA ALA A 114 4.15 13.08 10.29
C ALA A 114 5.39 13.14 11.22
N ILE A 115 5.33 12.45 12.36
CA ILE A 115 6.45 12.35 13.31
C ILE A 115 7.43 11.26 12.89
N VAL A 116 6.94 10.07 12.50
CA VAL A 116 7.79 8.89 12.25
C VAL A 116 8.44 8.91 10.86
N PHE A 117 7.75 9.41 9.84
CA PHE A 117 8.19 9.33 8.45
C PHE A 117 9.53 10.03 8.16
N PRO A 118 9.87 11.20 8.75
CA PRO A 118 11.20 11.78 8.61
C PRO A 118 12.33 10.84 9.02
N PHE A 119 12.14 10.05 10.09
CA PHE A 119 13.13 9.07 10.55
C PHE A 119 13.25 7.88 9.60
N ILE A 120 12.12 7.33 9.17
CA ILE A 120 12.09 6.25 8.17
C ILE A 120 12.81 6.70 6.89
N ARG A 121 12.47 7.90 6.41
CA ARG A 121 13.08 8.51 5.23
C ARG A 121 14.59 8.65 5.39
N HIS A 122 15.05 9.14 6.54
CA HIS A 122 16.48 9.27 6.80
C HIS A 122 17.21 7.91 6.76
N CYS A 123 16.63 6.88 7.37
CA CYS A 123 17.19 5.51 7.33
C CYS A 123 17.25 4.97 5.91
N TRP A 124 16.18 5.14 5.11
CA TRP A 124 16.15 4.70 3.72
C TRP A 124 17.15 5.46 2.85
N GLU A 125 17.27 6.79 3.01
CA GLU A 125 18.27 7.58 2.29
C GLU A 125 19.71 7.10 2.59
N LYS A 126 19.99 6.71 3.84
CA LYS A 126 21.29 6.16 4.23
C LYS A 126 21.59 4.83 3.54
N GLU A 127 20.63 3.91 3.52
CA GLU A 127 20.78 2.62 2.84
C GLU A 127 20.98 2.78 1.33
N CYS A 128 20.16 3.63 0.68
CA CYS A 128 20.28 3.90 -0.76
C CYS A 128 21.63 4.53 -1.13
N ARG A 129 22.12 5.50 -0.34
CA ARG A 129 23.47 6.06 -0.54
C ARG A 129 24.55 4.99 -0.36
N GLY A 130 24.42 4.14 0.66
CA GLY A 130 25.37 3.07 0.91
C GLY A 130 25.43 2.03 -0.21
N GLU A 131 24.30 1.68 -0.83
CA GLU A 131 24.29 0.80 -2.01
C GLU A 131 24.88 1.47 -3.26
N ALA A 132 24.55 2.75 -3.51
CA ALA A 132 25.12 3.49 -4.64
C ALA A 132 26.65 3.62 -4.59
N LEU A 133 27.23 3.63 -3.39
CA LEU A 133 28.68 3.68 -3.19
C LEU A 133 29.34 2.29 -3.34
N ARG A 134 28.64 1.20 -3.02
CA ARG A 134 29.14 -0.18 -3.17
C ARG A 134 29.37 -0.62 -4.62
N HIS A 135 28.74 0.05 -5.58
CA HIS A 135 28.97 -0.20 -7.02
C HIS A 135 30.18 0.56 -7.59
N LYS A 136 30.85 1.43 -6.81
CA LYS A 136 32.00 2.22 -7.26
C LYS A 136 33.36 1.67 -6.80
N GLU A 137 33.37 0.69 -5.90
CA GLU A 137 34.56 -0.04 -5.42
C GLU A 137 34.65 -1.39 -6.14
#